data_AF-A0A3B9D334-F1
#
_entry.id   AF-A0A3B9D334-F1
#
_cell.length_a   1.000
_cell.length_b   1.000
_cell.length_c   1.000
_cell.angle_alpha   90.00
_cell.angle_beta   90.00
_cell.angle_gamma   90.00
#
_symmetry.space_group_name_H-M   'P 1'
#
loop_
_entity.id
_entity.type
_entity.pdbx_description
1 polymer ?
#
loop_
_entity_poly.entity_id
_entity_poly.type
_entity_poly.pdbx_seq_one_letter_code
_entity_poly.pdbx_strand_id
1 'polypeptide(L)'
;GQLPDGFEVRLPTEAEWAYACRGGSQESHYFWWGNDLMEGKGRLNISAVDFLPGRETVWPLANAPWSDGYAFLSPVDHYGKKGRNGFGLADMCGSVWEFVLDDFDSTGGHEELHYRDNAKQTVISPVCRGGNYFDVPGNARCAVRLGIYSVSYSDSRDGFRVCIGKPRRTVAVQK
;
A
#
# COMPACT_ATOMS: atom_id res chain seq x y z
N GLY A 1 -6.10 -16.20 -21.89
CA GLY A 1 -6.98 -15.02 -21.83
C GLY A 1 -6.28 -13.87 -22.51
N GLN A 2 -6.94 -13.19 -23.43
CA GLN A 2 -6.43 -11.95 -24.03
C GLN A 2 -7.02 -10.77 -23.24
N LEU A 3 -6.24 -9.70 -23.08
CA LEU A 3 -6.75 -8.45 -22.50
C LEU A 3 -7.74 -7.81 -23.48
N PRO A 4 -8.72 -7.03 -22.99
CA PRO A 4 -9.55 -6.21 -23.87
C PRO A 4 -8.69 -5.27 -24.73
N ASP A 5 -9.14 -4.98 -25.95
CA ASP A 5 -8.44 -4.05 -26.84
C ASP A 5 -8.24 -2.69 -26.17
N GLY A 6 -7.01 -2.18 -26.21
CA GLY A 6 -6.65 -0.90 -25.59
C GLY A 6 -6.46 -0.97 -24.06
N PHE A 7 -6.25 -2.16 -23.49
CA PHE A 7 -5.87 -2.35 -22.08
C PHE A 7 -4.50 -3.01 -21.94
N GLU A 8 -3.81 -2.72 -20.85
CA GLU A 8 -2.52 -3.31 -20.49
C GLU A 8 -2.49 -3.71 -19.00
N VAL A 9 -1.54 -4.57 -18.65
CA VAL A 9 -1.16 -4.81 -17.25
C VAL A 9 -0.12 -3.77 -16.87
N ARG A 10 -0.40 -3.00 -15.81
CA ARG A 10 0.49 -1.94 -15.31
C ARG A 10 0.37 -1.80 -13.79
N LEU A 11 1.24 -0.99 -13.20
CA LEU A 11 1.01 -0.50 -11.84
C LEU A 11 -0.25 0.37 -11.81
N PRO A 12 -0.99 0.39 -10.69
CA PRO A 12 -2.09 1.34 -10.51
C PRO A 12 -1.55 2.77 -10.42
N THR A 13 -2.39 3.75 -10.74
CA THR A 13 -2.15 5.12 -10.27
C THR A 13 -2.40 5.19 -8.76
N GLU A 14 -1.90 6.24 -8.12
CA GLU A 14 -2.18 6.51 -6.72
C GLU A 14 -3.68 6.60 -6.44
N ALA A 15 -4.42 7.29 -7.31
CA ALA A 15 -5.87 7.44 -7.18
C ALA A 15 -6.59 6.09 -7.32
N GLU A 16 -6.20 5.26 -8.29
CA GLU A 16 -6.75 3.91 -8.48
C GLU A 16 -6.48 3.03 -7.25
N TRP A 17 -5.26 3.08 -6.71
CA TRP A 17 -4.89 2.33 -5.50
C TRP A 17 -5.72 2.79 -4.30
N ALA A 18 -5.85 4.10 -4.08
CA ALA A 18 -6.60 4.65 -2.95
C ALA A 18 -8.09 4.32 -3.03
N TYR A 19 -8.67 4.40 -4.22
CA TYR A 19 -10.06 4.00 -4.48
C TYR A 19 -10.26 2.50 -4.21
N ALA A 20 -9.35 1.67 -4.74
CA ALA A 20 -9.35 0.24 -4.53
C ALA A 20 -9.23 -0.10 -3.04
N CYS A 21 -8.37 0.59 -2.30
CA CYS A 21 -8.14 0.38 -0.87
C CYS A 21 -9.42 0.65 -0.07
N ARG A 22 -10.14 1.74 -0.35
CA ARG A 22 -11.42 2.10 0.31
C ARG A 22 -12.55 1.09 0.05
N GLY A 23 -12.42 0.20 -0.93
CA GLY A 23 -13.30 -0.95 -1.09
C GLY A 23 -14.78 -0.60 -1.27
N GLY A 24 -15.08 0.55 -1.88
CA GLY A 24 -16.45 1.02 -2.14
C GLY A 24 -17.08 1.88 -1.02
N SER A 25 -16.39 2.09 0.11
CA SER A 25 -16.88 3.01 1.14
C SER A 25 -16.98 4.44 0.60
N GLN A 26 -18.12 5.09 0.89
CA GLN A 26 -18.35 6.52 0.60
C GLN A 26 -17.84 7.43 1.73
N GLU A 27 -17.42 6.84 2.85
CA GLU A 27 -16.92 7.56 4.01
C GLU A 27 -15.39 7.61 4.02
N SER A 28 -14.85 8.73 4.48
CA SER A 28 -13.39 8.90 4.62
C SER A 28 -12.90 8.32 5.94
N HIS A 29 -12.81 6.99 6.00
CA HIS A 29 -12.19 6.29 7.12
C HIS A 29 -10.66 6.27 7.05
N TYR A 30 -10.02 6.00 8.19
CA TYR A 30 -8.60 5.72 8.30
C TYR A 30 -8.22 4.41 7.60
N PHE A 31 -8.96 3.35 7.86
CA PHE A 31 -8.78 2.05 7.23
C PHE A 31 -10.03 1.69 6.43
N TRP A 32 -9.92 0.72 5.53
CA TRP A 32 -11.07 0.31 4.72
C TRP A 32 -12.19 -0.33 5.55
N TRP A 33 -11.89 -0.81 6.77
CA TRP A 33 -12.87 -1.33 7.71
C TRP A 33 -13.45 -0.27 8.66
N GLY A 34 -12.90 0.95 8.71
CA GLY A 34 -13.34 1.98 9.65
C GLY A 34 -12.19 2.72 10.32
N ASN A 35 -12.50 3.39 11.43
CA ASN A 35 -11.54 4.22 12.17
C ASN A 35 -10.95 3.54 13.40
N ASP A 36 -11.56 2.46 13.88
CA ASP A 36 -11.09 1.75 15.06
C ASP A 36 -10.01 0.72 14.69
N LEU A 37 -8.84 0.87 15.30
CA LEU A 37 -7.72 -0.06 15.15
C LEU A 37 -8.01 -1.43 15.78
N MET A 38 -8.88 -1.50 16.80
CA MET A 38 -9.27 -2.77 17.41
C MET A 38 -9.95 -3.69 16.40
N GLU A 39 -10.71 -3.12 15.45
CA GLU A 39 -11.35 -3.87 14.38
C GLU A 39 -10.37 -4.41 13.33
N GLY A 40 -9.13 -3.91 13.32
CA GLY A 40 -8.04 -4.40 12.47
C GLY A 40 -7.54 -5.80 12.85
N LYS A 41 -7.86 -6.31 14.06
CA LYS A 41 -7.37 -7.61 14.51
C LYS A 41 -7.75 -8.73 13.54
N GLY A 42 -6.74 -9.37 12.94
CA GLY A 42 -6.94 -10.42 11.94
C GLY A 42 -7.43 -9.91 10.58
N ARG A 43 -7.10 -8.66 10.21
CA ARG A 43 -7.34 -8.09 8.89
C ARG A 43 -6.07 -7.69 8.13
N LEU A 44 -4.96 -7.48 8.83
CA LEU A 44 -3.69 -7.02 8.27
C LEU A 44 -2.49 -7.57 9.03
N ASN A 45 -1.36 -7.61 8.33
CA ASN A 45 -0.03 -7.87 8.85
C ASN A 45 0.70 -6.53 9.08
N ILE A 46 1.04 -6.21 10.32
CA ILE A 46 1.51 -4.89 10.75
C ILE A 46 2.22 -4.98 12.11
N SER A 47 3.06 -4.00 12.43
CA SER A 47 3.68 -3.90 13.76
C SER A 47 4.38 -5.18 14.20
N ALA A 48 5.16 -5.76 13.29
CA ALA A 48 5.87 -7.01 13.46
C ALA A 48 6.48 -7.15 14.86
N VAL A 49 6.25 -8.32 15.45
CA VAL A 49 6.72 -8.67 16.78
C VAL A 49 7.98 -9.52 16.64
N ASP A 50 8.96 -9.33 17.52
CA ASP A 50 10.11 -10.23 17.61
C ASP A 50 9.66 -11.54 18.29
N PHE A 51 9.62 -12.65 17.54
CA PHE A 51 9.20 -13.97 18.02
C PHE A 51 10.39 -14.85 18.49
N LEU A 52 11.58 -14.27 18.71
CA LEU A 52 12.69 -15.02 19.28
C LEU A 52 12.34 -15.60 20.67
N PRO A 53 12.80 -16.82 21.03
CA PRO A 53 12.48 -17.43 22.32
C PRO A 53 12.82 -16.50 23.51
N GLY A 54 11.82 -16.24 24.37
CA GLY A 54 11.97 -15.36 25.53
C GLY A 54 11.84 -13.86 25.22
N ARG A 55 11.52 -13.48 23.98
CA ARG A 55 11.18 -12.11 23.59
C ARG A 55 9.67 -11.98 23.49
N GLU A 56 9.08 -11.33 24.47
CA GLU A 56 7.67 -10.90 24.45
C GLU A 56 7.55 -9.40 24.12
N THR A 57 8.67 -8.77 23.78
CA THR A 57 8.76 -7.33 23.58
C THR A 57 8.19 -6.97 22.21
N VAL A 58 6.99 -6.40 22.23
CA VAL A 58 6.48 -5.57 21.14
C VAL A 58 7.42 -4.38 20.99
N TRP A 59 7.94 -4.15 19.77
CA TRP A 59 8.86 -3.03 19.52
C TRP A 59 8.22 -1.72 20.02
N PRO A 60 8.96 -0.76 20.58
CA PRO A 60 8.38 0.48 21.14
C PRO A 60 7.53 1.30 20.15
N LEU A 61 7.66 1.03 18.85
CA LEU A 61 6.87 1.64 17.77
C LEU A 61 5.78 0.69 17.24
N ALA A 62 5.79 -0.61 17.55
CA ALA A 62 4.73 -1.53 17.22
C ALA A 62 3.51 -1.25 18.13
N ASN A 63 2.52 -0.56 17.57
CA ASN A 63 1.41 0.06 18.32
C ASN A 63 0.05 -0.63 18.08
N ALA A 64 0.04 -1.85 17.52
CA ALA A 64 -1.16 -2.66 17.49
C ALA A 64 -1.41 -3.31 18.87
N PRO A 65 -2.61 -3.20 19.47
CA PRO A 65 -2.91 -3.80 20.78
C PRO A 65 -3.14 -5.33 20.71
N TRP A 66 -2.76 -5.96 19.60
CA TRP A 66 -2.92 -7.37 19.30
C TRP A 66 -1.79 -7.83 18.38
N SER A 67 -1.46 -9.13 18.43
CA SER A 67 -0.52 -9.75 17.49
C SER A 67 -1.24 -10.19 16.22
N ASP A 68 -0.58 -10.00 15.08
CA ASP A 68 -1.02 -10.43 13.75
C ASP A 68 -0.56 -11.86 13.39
N GLY A 69 0.33 -12.45 14.21
CA GLY A 69 0.91 -13.78 14.04
C GLY A 69 2.21 -13.86 13.24
N TYR A 70 2.79 -12.74 12.80
CA TYR A 70 3.90 -12.73 11.84
C TYR A 70 5.09 -11.84 12.25
N ALA A 71 6.29 -12.42 12.26
CA ALA A 71 7.54 -11.69 12.51
C ALA A 71 7.96 -10.80 11.33
N PHE A 72 7.49 -11.16 10.13
CA PHE A 72 7.77 -10.52 8.86
C PHE A 72 6.48 -10.53 8.03
N LEU A 73 6.55 -11.00 6.78
CA LEU A 73 5.41 -11.11 5.88
C LEU A 73 4.49 -12.28 6.22
N SER A 74 3.18 -12.03 6.20
CA SER A 74 2.19 -13.10 6.01
C SER A 74 2.12 -13.53 4.55
N PRO A 75 1.68 -14.77 4.24
CA PRO A 75 1.27 -15.13 2.89
C PRO A 75 0.19 -14.17 2.38
N VAL A 76 0.18 -13.88 1.08
CA VAL A 76 -0.86 -13.05 0.45
C VAL A 76 -2.24 -13.64 0.76
N ASP A 77 -3.17 -12.78 1.16
CA ASP A 77 -4.56 -13.11 1.48
C ASP A 77 -4.71 -14.10 2.66
N HIS A 78 -3.74 -14.12 3.57
CA HIS A 78 -3.76 -14.96 4.77
C HIS A 78 -5.03 -14.77 5.63
N TYR A 79 -5.48 -13.52 5.78
CA TYR A 79 -6.64 -13.17 6.61
C TYR A 79 -8.00 -13.48 5.95
N GLY A 80 -7.98 -13.97 4.70
CA GLY A 80 -9.14 -14.42 3.95
C GLY A 80 -10.29 -13.41 3.93
N LYS A 81 -11.53 -13.91 4.05
CA LYS A 81 -12.75 -13.08 3.99
C LYS A 81 -12.72 -11.88 4.96
N LYS A 82 -12.04 -11.99 6.11
CA LYS A 82 -11.98 -10.91 7.09
C LYS A 82 -11.00 -9.80 6.71
N GLY A 83 -9.92 -10.14 6.01
CA GLY A 83 -8.89 -9.18 5.54
C GLY A 83 -9.11 -8.64 4.13
N ARG A 84 -10.11 -9.14 3.40
CA ARG A 84 -10.52 -8.58 2.11
C ARG A 84 -11.48 -7.42 2.32
N ASN A 85 -11.24 -6.31 1.62
CA ASN A 85 -12.13 -5.14 1.66
C ASN A 85 -13.42 -5.36 0.87
N GLY A 86 -14.27 -4.32 0.74
CA GLY A 86 -15.56 -4.43 0.04
C GLY A 86 -15.48 -4.75 -1.45
N PHE A 87 -14.31 -4.60 -2.10
CA PHE A 87 -14.06 -5.07 -3.46
C PHE A 87 -13.42 -6.46 -3.53
N GLY A 88 -13.22 -7.11 -2.39
CA GLY A 88 -12.57 -8.42 -2.31
C GLY A 88 -11.05 -8.37 -2.38
N LEU A 89 -10.43 -7.20 -2.27
CA LEU A 89 -8.98 -7.04 -2.33
C LEU A 89 -8.36 -7.29 -0.96
N ALA A 90 -7.38 -8.18 -0.91
CA ALA A 90 -6.58 -8.48 0.28
C ALA A 90 -5.38 -7.54 0.41
N ASP A 91 -4.88 -7.44 1.64
CA ASP A 91 -3.60 -6.79 1.99
C ASP A 91 -3.48 -5.34 1.49
N MET A 92 -4.61 -4.61 1.42
CA MET A 92 -4.62 -3.19 1.05
C MET A 92 -4.11 -2.28 2.17
N CYS A 93 -3.94 -2.81 3.39
CA CYS A 93 -3.36 -2.14 4.55
C CYS A 93 -2.37 -3.12 5.18
N GLY A 94 -1.10 -2.74 5.34
CA GLY A 94 -0.03 -3.58 5.89
C GLY A 94 0.61 -4.54 4.87
N SER A 95 1.34 -5.53 5.37
CA SER A 95 2.19 -6.45 4.60
C SER A 95 3.37 -5.74 3.91
N VAL A 96 3.18 -5.11 2.75
CA VAL A 96 4.24 -4.37 2.06
C VAL A 96 3.73 -3.00 1.61
N TRP A 97 4.63 -2.03 1.57
CA TRP A 97 4.39 -0.83 0.76
C TRP A 97 4.25 -1.22 -0.70
N GLU A 98 3.34 -0.58 -1.42
CA GLU A 98 3.09 -0.90 -2.82
C GLU A 98 3.36 0.30 -3.72
N PHE A 99 4.30 0.13 -4.65
CA PHE A 99 4.62 1.14 -5.66
C PHE A 99 3.42 1.41 -6.58
N VAL A 100 3.18 2.69 -6.85
CA VAL A 100 2.22 3.19 -7.84
C VAL A 100 2.93 4.02 -8.90
N LEU A 101 2.24 4.37 -9.99
CA LEU A 101 2.84 5.07 -11.13
C LEU A 101 3.28 6.51 -10.83
N ASP A 102 2.66 7.15 -9.84
CA ASP A 102 2.79 8.57 -9.58
C ASP A 102 4.15 8.98 -9.00
N ASP A 103 4.60 10.18 -9.36
CA ASP A 103 5.65 10.88 -8.63
C ASP A 103 5.11 11.50 -7.33
N PHE A 104 5.92 11.51 -6.29
CA PHE A 104 5.51 12.03 -4.99
C PHE A 104 5.49 13.56 -4.96
N ASP A 105 4.31 14.09 -4.67
CA ASP A 105 4.06 15.49 -4.37
C ASP A 105 3.78 15.69 -2.88
N SER A 106 4.61 16.47 -2.18
CA SER A 106 4.43 16.76 -0.76
C SER A 106 3.23 17.64 -0.44
N THR A 107 2.62 18.30 -1.44
CA THR A 107 1.47 19.18 -1.25
C THR A 107 0.13 18.43 -1.18
N GLY A 108 0.04 17.23 -1.75
CA GLY A 108 -1.18 16.44 -1.73
C GLY A 108 -1.20 15.30 -2.75
N GLY A 109 -2.24 14.47 -2.64
CA GLY A 109 -2.57 13.47 -3.66
C GLY A 109 -3.35 14.10 -4.82
N HIS A 110 -3.33 13.44 -5.96
CA HIS A 110 -3.95 13.91 -7.20
C HIS A 110 -5.03 12.93 -7.66
N GLU A 111 -6.07 13.43 -8.32
CA GLU A 111 -7.11 12.57 -8.93
C GLU A 111 -6.61 11.91 -10.22
N GLU A 112 -5.74 12.60 -10.95
CA GLU A 112 -5.07 12.11 -12.14
C GLU A 112 -3.61 11.77 -11.85
N LEU A 113 -3.02 10.96 -12.74
CA LEU A 113 -1.61 10.55 -12.66
C LEU A 113 -0.67 11.78 -12.59
N HIS A 114 0.10 11.87 -11.52
CA HIS A 114 1.05 12.95 -11.28
C HIS A 114 2.47 12.63 -11.75
N TYR A 115 3.13 13.61 -12.35
CA TYR A 115 4.52 13.54 -12.82
C TYR A 115 5.35 14.68 -12.25
N ARG A 116 6.66 14.45 -12.10
CA ARG A 116 7.62 15.51 -11.74
C ARG A 116 7.73 16.58 -12.83
N ASP A 117 7.81 16.14 -14.08
CA ASP A 117 7.76 16.98 -15.29
C ASP A 117 6.65 16.44 -16.19
N ASN A 118 5.54 17.17 -16.30
CA ASN A 118 4.39 16.77 -17.10
C ASN A 118 4.70 16.63 -18.59
N ALA A 119 5.61 17.45 -19.15
CA ALA A 119 5.93 17.39 -20.57
C ALA A 119 6.72 16.13 -20.92
N LYS A 120 7.51 15.63 -19.97
CA LYS A 120 8.34 14.41 -20.12
C LYS A 120 7.75 13.19 -19.43
N GLN A 121 6.65 13.34 -18.71
CA GLN A 121 5.99 12.30 -17.93
C GLN A 121 6.94 11.63 -16.92
N THR A 122 7.81 12.39 -16.28
CA THR A 122 8.89 11.82 -15.46
C THR A 122 8.45 11.46 -14.05
N VAL A 123 9.06 10.40 -13.52
CA VAL A 123 8.98 10.00 -12.12
C VAL A 123 10.40 9.90 -11.58
N ILE A 124 10.66 10.61 -10.49
CA ILE A 124 11.96 10.67 -9.79
C ILE A 124 11.84 10.09 -8.39
N SER A 125 10.71 10.35 -7.71
CA SER A 125 10.41 9.92 -6.35
C SER A 125 9.09 9.15 -6.38
N PRO A 126 9.12 7.83 -6.65
CA PRO A 126 7.89 7.04 -6.74
C PRO A 126 7.06 7.10 -5.46
N VAL A 127 5.74 7.06 -5.60
CA VAL A 127 4.82 6.91 -4.47
C VAL A 127 4.67 5.44 -4.09
N CYS A 128 4.69 5.16 -2.78
CA CYS A 128 4.27 3.91 -2.17
C CYS A 128 3.01 4.11 -1.31
N ARG A 129 2.12 3.11 -1.30
CA ARG A 129 0.88 3.10 -0.50
C ARG A 129 0.75 1.82 0.34
N GLY A 130 -0.09 1.84 1.38
CA GLY A 130 -0.49 0.64 2.12
C GLY A 130 0.22 0.35 3.44
N GLY A 131 1.45 0.83 3.65
CA GLY A 131 2.23 0.47 4.85
C GLY A 131 2.82 -0.94 4.76
N ASN A 132 3.87 -1.22 5.52
CA ASN A 132 4.48 -2.56 5.56
C ASN A 132 4.33 -3.27 6.92
N TYR A 133 4.73 -4.54 7.00
CA TYR A 133 4.62 -5.38 8.19
C TYR A 133 5.36 -4.83 9.43
N PHE A 134 6.40 -4.01 9.25
CA PHE A 134 7.20 -3.43 10.33
C PHE A 134 6.68 -2.06 10.81
N ASP A 135 5.74 -1.46 10.08
CA ASP A 135 5.25 -0.12 10.38
C ASP A 135 4.33 -0.06 11.62
N VAL A 136 4.19 1.16 12.14
CA VAL A 136 3.09 1.52 13.05
C VAL A 136 1.76 1.45 12.29
N PRO A 137 0.62 1.13 12.93
CA PRO A 137 -0.66 1.01 12.22
C PRO A 137 -1.12 2.31 11.54
N GLY A 138 -0.68 3.46 12.05
CA GLY A 138 -0.94 4.76 11.45
C GLY A 138 -0.42 4.91 10.02
N ASN A 139 0.61 4.15 9.60
CA ASN A 139 1.14 4.18 8.24
C ASN A 139 0.32 3.31 7.27
N ALA A 140 -0.48 2.38 7.78
CA ALA A 140 -1.30 1.48 6.96
C ALA A 140 -2.67 2.07 6.57
N ARG A 141 -2.93 3.34 6.89
CA ARG A 141 -4.19 4.01 6.55
C ARG A 141 -4.34 4.21 5.05
N CYS A 142 -5.57 4.16 4.54
CA CYS A 142 -5.90 4.32 3.11
C CYS A 142 -5.31 5.61 2.50
N ALA A 143 -5.18 6.67 3.30
CA ALA A 143 -4.71 7.99 2.85
C ALA A 143 -3.18 8.21 2.96
N VAL A 144 -2.41 7.29 3.53
CA VAL A 144 -0.97 7.52 3.77
C VAL A 144 -0.15 7.28 2.52
N ARG A 145 0.71 8.24 2.22
CA ARG A 145 1.55 8.29 1.03
C ARG A 145 3.01 8.33 1.46
N LEU A 146 3.84 7.46 0.90
CA LEU A 146 5.28 7.48 1.13
C LEU A 146 6.00 7.85 -0.18
N GLY A 147 6.76 8.93 -0.18
CA GLY A 147 7.65 9.28 -1.28
C GLY A 147 8.97 8.54 -1.16
N ILE A 148 9.26 7.66 -2.11
CA ILE A 148 10.51 6.90 -2.14
C ILE A 148 11.63 7.74 -2.74
N TYR A 149 12.83 7.62 -2.19
CA TYR A 149 13.94 8.52 -2.51
C TYR A 149 14.30 8.53 -4.01
N SER A 150 14.27 7.37 -4.68
CA SER A 150 14.67 7.19 -6.08
C SER A 150 13.93 6.02 -6.72
N VAL A 151 13.77 6.05 -8.04
CA VAL A 151 13.27 4.92 -8.87
C VAL A 151 14.13 3.66 -8.80
N SER A 152 15.37 3.76 -8.31
CA SER A 152 16.29 2.63 -8.13
C SER A 152 16.28 2.04 -6.71
N TYR A 153 15.47 2.58 -5.80
CA TYR A 153 15.39 2.09 -4.43
C TYR A 153 14.72 0.71 -4.37
N SER A 154 15.17 -0.12 -3.44
CA SER A 154 14.57 -1.42 -3.16
C SER A 154 14.77 -1.78 -1.69
N ASP A 155 13.72 -2.27 -1.05
CA ASP A 155 13.73 -2.77 0.32
C ASP A 155 12.86 -4.03 0.41
N SER A 156 13.18 -4.94 1.34
CA SER A 156 12.37 -6.14 1.60
C SER A 156 10.94 -5.85 2.07
N ARG A 157 10.63 -4.60 2.44
CA ARG A 157 9.32 -4.13 2.91
C ARG A 157 8.47 -3.50 1.81
N ASP A 158 9.03 -3.36 0.61
CA ASP A 158 8.35 -2.77 -0.54
C ASP A 158 8.06 -3.85 -1.60
N GLY A 159 6.86 -3.78 -2.15
CA GLY A 159 6.37 -4.64 -3.20
C GLY A 159 5.48 -3.85 -4.14
N PHE A 160 4.59 -4.55 -4.83
CA PHE A 160 3.67 -3.93 -5.77
C PHE A 160 2.49 -4.86 -6.05
N ARG A 161 1.44 -4.28 -6.61
CA ARG A 161 0.39 -5.01 -7.32
C ARG A 161 0.22 -4.45 -8.71
N VAL A 162 -0.42 -5.22 -9.57
CA VAL A 162 -0.75 -4.81 -10.93
C VAL A 162 -2.26 -4.66 -11.09
N CYS A 163 -2.67 -3.79 -12.00
CA CYS A 163 -4.04 -3.65 -12.46
C CYS A 163 -4.11 -3.83 -13.98
N ILE A 164 -5.32 -4.14 -14.46
CA ILE A 164 -5.65 -4.10 -15.89
C ILE A 164 -6.37 -2.78 -16.13
N GLY A 165 -5.83 -1.94 -17.01
CA GLY A 165 -6.40 -0.60 -17.27
C GLY A 165 -5.97 -0.03 -18.60
N LYS A 166 -6.49 1.15 -18.94
CA LYS A 166 -6.01 1.92 -20.10
C LYS A 166 -4.50 2.20 -19.97
N PRO A 167 -3.75 2.23 -21.07
CA PRO A 167 -2.33 2.55 -21.04
C PRO A 167 -2.03 3.87 -20.35
N ARG A 168 -1.04 3.85 -19.46
CA ARG A 168 -0.51 5.04 -18.76
C ARG A 168 1.01 4.92 -18.79
N ARG A 169 1.70 5.99 -19.21
CA ARG A 169 3.15 5.97 -19.41
C ARG A 169 3.83 6.89 -18.42
N THR A 170 4.88 6.39 -17.79
CA THR A 170 5.81 7.16 -16.97
C THR A 170 7.25 6.93 -17.47
N VAL A 171 8.11 7.91 -17.24
CA VAL A 171 9.54 7.84 -17.55
C VAL A 171 10.32 7.91 -16.24
N ALA A 172 10.84 6.78 -15.79
CA ALA A 172 11.66 6.72 -14.59
C ALA A 172 12.98 7.46 -14.81
N VAL A 173 13.31 8.39 -13.92
CA VAL A 173 14.54 9.19 -13.95
C VAL A 173 15.24 9.06 -12.60
N GLN A 174 16.50 8.63 -12.61
CA GLN A 174 17.32 8.59 -11.40
C GLN A 174 17.68 10.01 -10.96
N LYS A 175 17.75 10.23 -9.65
CA LYS A 175 18.27 11.46 -9.07
C LYS A 175 19.77 11.60 -9.32
#